data_AF-A0A0S3EUG1-F1
#
_entry.id   AF-A0A0S3EUG1-F1
#
_cell.length_a   1.000
_cell.length_b   1.000
_cell.length_c   1.000
_cell.angle_alpha   90.00
_cell.angle_beta   90.00
_cell.angle_gamma   90.00
#
_symmetry.space_group_name_H-M   'P 1'
#
loop_
_entity.id
_entity.type
_entity.pdbx_description
1 polymer ?
#
loop_
_entity_poly.entity_id
_entity_poly.type
_entity_poly.pdbx_seq_one_letter_code
_entity_poly.pdbx_strand_id
1 'polypeptide(L)'
;MYDFNTKNTATDYSSGQEFHTDFGLAYNFNPVTVGVNGYYYRQTTADEQFGRRVGPDGYEGEAFALGPVVRYQLGPVPIALQYQHELLAHNRPEGDKVWLKFALRL
;
A
#
# COMPACT_ATOMS: atom_id res chain seq x y z
N MET A 1 -2.96 -3.18 8.57
CA MET A 1 -2.56 -4.47 9.15
C MET A 1 -1.11 -4.36 9.61
N TYR A 2 -0.65 -5.34 10.38
CA TYR A 2 0.74 -5.43 10.81
C TYR A 2 1.27 -6.79 10.39
N ASP A 3 2.39 -6.79 9.66
CA ASP A 3 2.95 -7.97 9.04
C ASP A 3 4.18 -8.42 9.81
N PHE A 4 4.15 -9.71 10.19
CA PHE A 4 5.26 -10.33 10.90
C PHE A 4 6.16 -11.07 9.93
N ASN A 5 7.33 -10.50 9.64
CA ASN A 5 8.32 -11.11 8.77
C ASN A 5 9.23 -12.06 9.56
N THR A 6 9.59 -13.19 8.94
CA THR A 6 10.46 -14.22 9.52
C THR A 6 11.70 -14.44 8.65
N LYS A 7 12.73 -15.01 9.25
CA LYS A 7 14.03 -15.22 8.60
C LYS A 7 13.94 -16.23 7.44
N ASN A 8 14.48 -15.83 6.30
CA ASN A 8 14.82 -16.71 5.20
C ASN A 8 16.10 -17.49 5.54
N THR A 9 15.97 -18.82 5.66
CA THR A 9 17.08 -19.70 6.07
C THR A 9 18.15 -19.91 5.01
N ALA A 10 17.84 -19.68 3.72
CA ALA A 10 18.80 -19.87 2.63
C ALA A 10 19.81 -18.72 2.53
N THR A 11 19.40 -17.50 2.87
CA THR A 11 20.23 -16.29 2.75
C THR A 11 20.60 -15.64 4.08
N ASP A 12 20.05 -16.18 5.18
CA ASP A 12 20.10 -15.59 6.51
C ASP A 12 19.61 -14.15 6.52
N TYR A 13 18.53 -13.87 5.78
CA TYR A 13 17.95 -12.54 5.67
C TYR A 13 16.60 -12.50 6.38
N SER A 14 16.35 -11.47 7.17
CA SER A 14 15.06 -11.17 7.77
C SER A 14 14.66 -9.76 7.38
N SER A 15 13.55 -9.64 6.66
CA SER A 15 12.92 -8.33 6.48
C SER A 15 12.39 -7.82 7.81
N GLY A 16 12.39 -6.51 7.98
CA GLY A 16 11.80 -5.87 9.14
C GLY A 16 10.29 -6.02 9.18
N GLN A 17 9.69 -5.83 10.35
CA GLN A 17 8.25 -5.95 10.53
C GLN A 17 7.53 -4.73 9.93
N GLU A 18 6.35 -4.90 9.34
CA GLU A 18 5.72 -3.85 8.52
C GLU A 18 4.36 -3.44 9.09
N PHE A 19 4.08 -2.14 9.08
CA PHE A 19 2.77 -1.59 9.34
C PHE A 19 2.25 -0.94 8.06
N HIS A 20 1.00 -1.20 7.71
CA HIS A 20 0.37 -0.54 6.59
C HIS A 20 -1.11 -0.31 6.85
N THR A 21 -1.65 0.78 6.33
CA THR A 21 -3.08 1.08 6.45
C THR A 21 -3.58 1.82 5.23
N ASP A 22 -4.71 1.38 4.72
CA ASP A 22 -5.46 2.08 3.68
C ASP A 22 -6.50 3.00 4.32
N PHE A 23 -6.80 4.12 3.67
CA PHE A 23 -7.85 5.05 4.08
C PHE A 23 -8.55 5.65 2.86
N GLY A 24 -9.74 6.19 3.05
CA GLY A 24 -10.45 6.91 2.00
C GLY A 24 -11.75 7.53 2.46
N LEU A 25 -12.17 8.56 1.72
CA LEU A 25 -13.41 9.29 1.90
C LEU A 25 -14.04 9.53 0.53
N ALA A 26 -15.31 9.16 0.37
CA ALA A 26 -16.02 9.32 -0.89
C ALA A 26 -17.50 9.62 -0.68
N TYR A 27 -18.10 10.27 -1.68
CA TYR A 27 -19.52 10.55 -1.72
C TYR A 27 -20.18 9.87 -2.91
N ASN A 28 -21.37 9.30 -2.69
CA ASN A 28 -22.11 8.57 -3.72
C ASN A 28 -23.26 9.43 -4.26
N PHE A 29 -23.21 9.72 -5.55
CA PHE A 29 -24.22 10.46 -6.30
C PHE A 29 -25.19 9.54 -7.06
N ASN A 30 -25.00 8.22 -7.00
CA ASN A 30 -25.75 7.17 -7.69
C ASN A 30 -25.99 7.41 -9.20
N PRO A 31 -25.37 6.65 -10.12
CA PRO A 31 -24.58 5.42 -9.90
C PRO A 31 -23.09 5.67 -9.65
N VAL A 32 -22.66 6.92 -9.59
CA VAL A 32 -21.24 7.31 -9.49
C VAL A 32 -20.89 7.62 -8.03
N THR A 33 -19.75 7.10 -7.57
CA THR A 33 -19.11 7.47 -6.31
C THR A 33 -17.76 8.12 -6.62
N VAL A 34 -17.49 9.30 -6.04
CA VAL A 34 -16.22 10.02 -6.23
C VAL A 34 -15.63 10.32 -4.86
N GLY A 35 -14.31 10.23 -4.74
CA GLY A 35 -13.63 10.51 -3.49
C GLY A 35 -12.12 10.57 -3.61
N VAL A 36 -11.49 10.53 -2.45
CA VAL A 36 -10.05 10.42 -2.28
C VAL A 36 -9.72 9.17 -1.48
N ASN A 37 -8.60 8.54 -1.80
CA ASN A 37 -8.08 7.40 -1.06
C ASN A 37 -6.55 7.45 -0.99
N GLY A 38 -5.99 6.61 -0.15
CA GLY A 38 -4.57 6.59 0.09
C GLY A 38 -4.15 5.44 0.97
N TYR A 39 -2.85 5.36 1.21
CA TYR A 39 -2.28 4.45 2.20
C TYR A 39 -1.11 5.10 2.91
N TYR A 40 -0.87 4.62 4.12
CA TYR A 40 0.38 4.83 4.82
C TYR A 40 1.05 3.47 5.03
N TYR A 41 2.34 3.42 4.76
CA TYR A 41 3.19 2.25 4.90
C TYR A 41 4.42 2.64 5.71
N ARG A 42 4.80 1.81 6.66
CA ARG A 42 6.04 1.95 7.40
C ARG A 42 6.58 0.61 7.84
N GLN A 43 7.80 0.32 7.46
CA GLN A 43 8.60 -0.70 8.10
C GLN A 43 9.03 -0.21 9.48
N THR A 44 8.71 -1.00 10.49
CA THR A 44 8.83 -0.64 11.91
C THR A 44 10.11 -1.16 12.56
N THR A 45 10.81 -2.10 11.92
CA THR A 45 12.12 -2.58 12.33
C THR A 45 13.06 -2.66 11.13
N ALA A 46 14.37 -2.64 11.36
CA ALA A 46 15.34 -2.82 10.29
C ALA A 46 15.30 -4.22 9.66
N ASP A 47 15.73 -4.30 8.42
CA ASP A 47 16.19 -5.53 7.80
C ASP A 47 17.50 -6.00 8.46
N GLU A 48 17.63 -7.31 8.63
CA GLU A 48 18.82 -7.97 9.15
C GLU A 48 19.31 -9.05 8.20
N GLN A 49 20.63 -9.15 8.04
CA GLN A 49 21.28 -10.26 7.36
C GLN A 49 22.42 -10.81 8.22
N PHE A 50 22.48 -12.12 8.42
CA PHE A 50 23.43 -12.77 9.33
C PHE A 50 23.40 -12.19 10.76
N GLY A 51 22.21 -11.81 11.24
CA GLY A 51 22.00 -11.17 12.55
C GLY A 51 22.60 -9.77 12.67
N ARG A 52 22.84 -9.08 11.55
CA ARG A 52 23.34 -7.70 11.50
C ARG A 52 22.40 -6.84 10.69
N ARG A 53 22.20 -5.60 11.13
CA ARG A 53 21.44 -4.59 10.39
C ARG A 53 21.98 -4.43 8.96
N VAL A 54 21.09 -4.43 7.97
CA VAL A 54 21.43 -4.24 6.56
C VAL A 54 21.54 -2.73 6.29
N GLY A 55 22.72 -2.28 5.85
CA GLY A 55 22.94 -0.86 5.56
C GLY A 55 22.90 0.07 6.79
N PRO A 56 23.18 1.37 6.61
CA PRO A 56 23.19 2.35 7.70
C PRO A 56 21.78 2.70 8.21
N ASP A 57 20.75 2.46 7.41
CA ASP A 57 19.35 2.82 7.61
C ASP A 57 18.44 1.61 7.81
N GLY A 58 18.99 0.38 7.78
CA GLY A 58 18.20 -0.83 7.96
C GLY A 58 17.25 -1.13 6.81
N TYR A 59 17.33 -0.39 5.69
CA TYR A 59 16.34 -0.41 4.62
C TYR A 59 14.88 -0.20 5.11
N GLU A 60 14.71 0.53 6.22
CA GLU A 60 13.38 0.78 6.82
C GLU A 60 12.54 1.69 5.91
N GLY A 61 11.71 1.07 5.07
CA GLY A 61 10.89 1.77 4.09
C GLY A 61 9.70 2.51 4.70
N GLU A 62 9.38 3.69 4.19
CA GLU A 62 8.17 4.45 4.56
C GLU A 62 7.54 5.07 3.32
N ALA A 63 6.20 5.03 3.22
CA ALA A 63 5.49 5.74 2.16
C ALA A 63 4.14 6.28 2.64
N PHE A 64 3.76 7.43 2.10
CA PHE A 64 2.41 7.97 2.21
C PHE A 64 1.90 8.33 0.83
N ALA A 65 0.77 7.73 0.43
CA ALA A 65 0.18 7.98 -0.87
C ALA A 65 -1.24 8.52 -0.74
N LEU A 66 -1.62 9.35 -1.70
CA LEU A 66 -2.95 9.92 -1.81
C LEU A 66 -3.35 10.07 -3.28
N GLY A 67 -4.64 9.93 -3.58
CA GLY A 67 -5.17 10.34 -4.87
C GLY A 67 -6.66 10.07 -5.06
N PRO A 68 -7.18 10.37 -6.26
CA PRO A 68 -8.60 10.28 -6.54
C PRO A 68 -9.06 8.83 -6.75
N VAL A 69 -10.32 8.58 -6.37
CA VAL A 69 -11.06 7.37 -6.70
C VAL A 69 -12.39 7.73 -7.35
N VAL A 70 -12.71 7.04 -8.45
CA VAL A 70 -14.03 7.06 -9.07
C VAL A 70 -14.54 5.63 -9.16
N ARG A 71 -15.76 5.39 -8.69
CA ARG A 71 -16.47 4.12 -8.84
C ARG A 71 -17.78 4.34 -9.57
N TYR A 72 -18.10 3.42 -10.47
CA TYR A 72 -19.35 3.38 -11.22
C TYR A 72 -20.06 2.05 -10.95
N GLN A 73 -21.35 2.11 -10.65
CA GLN A 73 -22.20 0.93 -10.48
C GLN A 73 -22.81 0.53 -11.84
N LEU A 74 -22.22 -0.47 -12.51
CA LEU A 74 -22.71 -1.01 -13.78
C LEU A 74 -23.65 -2.20 -13.50
N GLY A 75 -24.94 -1.91 -13.30
CA GLY A 75 -25.91 -2.93 -12.92
C GLY A 75 -25.47 -3.65 -11.63
N PRO A 76 -25.30 -4.98 -11.61
CA PRO A 76 -24.80 -5.70 -10.44
C PRO A 76 -23.28 -5.57 -10.23
N VAL A 77 -22.53 -5.02 -11.19
CA VAL A 77 -21.06 -4.99 -11.18
C VAL A 77 -20.55 -3.60 -10.79
N PRO A 78 -19.94 -3.41 -9.61
CA PRO A 78 -19.20 -2.19 -9.32
C PRO A 78 -17.85 -2.20 -10.04
N ILE A 79 -17.48 -1.07 -10.65
CA ILE A 79 -16.17 -0.84 -11.27
C ILE A 79 -15.55 0.38 -10.60
N ALA A 80 -14.29 0.32 -10.18
CA ALA A 80 -13.57 1.44 -9.59
C ALA A 80 -12.21 1.65 -10.26
N LEU A 81 -11.91 2.91 -10.55
CA LEU A 81 -10.60 3.41 -10.97
C LEU A 81 -10.00 4.23 -9.83
N GLN A 82 -8.76 3.95 -9.48
CA GLN A 82 -8.01 4.67 -8.44
C GLN A 82 -6.67 5.07 -9.00
N TYR A 83 -6.26 6.31 -8.75
CA TYR A 83 -4.90 6.77 -8.97
C TYR A 83 -4.37 7.27 -7.64
N GLN A 84 -3.15 6.88 -7.28
CA GLN A 84 -2.50 7.27 -6.03
C GLN A 84 -1.06 7.64 -6.33
N HIS A 85 -0.65 8.82 -5.87
CA HIS A 85 0.73 9.30 -5.96
C HIS A 85 1.35 9.24 -4.56
N GLU A 86 2.57 8.70 -4.45
CA GLU A 86 3.34 8.70 -3.20
C GLU A 86 3.88 10.12 -2.93
N LEU A 87 3.31 10.82 -1.95
CA LEU A 87 3.73 12.16 -1.53
C LEU A 87 4.96 12.13 -0.61
N LEU A 88 5.23 10.97 -0.03
CA LEU A 88 6.42 10.68 0.77
C LEU A 88 6.87 9.27 0.44
N ALA A 89 8.16 9.10 0.18
CA ALA A 89 8.84 7.82 0.07
C ALA A 89 10.24 7.93 0.71
N HIS A 90 10.54 7.05 1.65
CA HIS A 90 11.85 6.98 2.31
C HIS A 90 12.37 5.54 2.27
N ASN A 91 13.65 5.37 1.94
CA ASN A 91 14.33 4.06 1.77
C ASN A 91 13.60 3.09 0.83
N ARG A 92 12.85 3.65 -0.13
CA ARG A 92 12.14 2.91 -1.18
C ARG A 92 11.96 3.79 -2.42
N PRO A 93 11.77 3.20 -3.60
CA PRO A 93 11.37 3.95 -4.78
C PRO A 93 10.01 4.64 -4.56
N GLU A 94 9.95 5.94 -4.88
CA GLU A 94 8.70 6.68 -5.00
C GLU A 94 7.97 6.28 -6.30
N GLY A 95 6.65 6.23 -6.27
CA GLY A 95 5.90 5.98 -7.49
C GLY A 95 4.41 6.25 -7.48
N ASP A 96 3.84 6.03 -8.65
CA ASP A 96 2.42 6.16 -8.95
C ASP A 96 1.77 4.78 -9.04
N LYS A 97 0.56 4.65 -8.51
CA LYS A 97 -0.26 3.44 -8.61
C LYS A 97 -1.59 3.73 -9.29
N VAL A 98 -1.91 2.93 -10.30
CA VAL A 98 -3.23 2.93 -10.96
C VAL A 98 -3.88 1.58 -10.70
N TRP A 99 -5.09 1.59 -10.11
CA TRP A 99 -5.87 0.38 -9.86
C TRP A 99 -7.17 0.40 -10.64
N LEU A 100 -7.43 -0.69 -11.36
CA LEU A 100 -8.76 -1.03 -11.85
C LEU A 100 -9.32 -2.18 -11.01
N LYS A 101 -10.45 -1.96 -10.34
CA LYS A 101 -11.11 -2.94 -9.48
C LYS A 101 -12.53 -3.21 -9.97
N PHE A 102 -12.95 -4.46 -9.97
CA PHE A 102 -14.33 -4.86 -10.21
C PHE A 102 -14.68 -6.09 -9.38
N ALA A 103 -15.97 -6.30 -9.12
CA ALA A 103 -16.46 -7.47 -8.39
C ALA A 103 -17.59 -8.13 -9.16
N LEU A 104 -17.51 -9.46 -9.30
CA LEU A 104 -18.55 -10.27 -9.92
C LEU A 104 -19.21 -11.12 -8.84
N ARG A 105 -20.54 -11.21 -8.89
CA ARG A 105 -21.28 -12.19 -8.10
C ARG A 105 -21.48 -13.42 -8.97
N LEU A 106 -20.86 -14.52 -8.57
CA LEU A 106 -21.04 -15.84 -9.17
C LEU A 106 -22.27 -16.53 -8.58
#